data_AF-A4L364-F1
#
_entry.id   AF-A4L364-F1
#
_cell.length_a   1.000
_cell.length_b   1.000
_cell.length_c   1.000
_cell.angle_alpha   90.00
_cell.angle_beta   90.00
_cell.angle_gamma   90.00
#
_symmetry.space_group_name_H-M   'P 1'
#
loop_
_entity.id
_entity.type
_entity.pdbx_description
1 polymer ?
#
loop_
_entity_poly.entity_id
_entity_poly.type
_entity_poly.pdbx_seq_one_letter_code
_entity_poly.pdbx_strand_id
1 'polypeptide(L)'
;SAGRYPHRVDQHDAPTDPNFTGCGRALTDKQGRYRFVTVRPGEYPWRNHYNAWRPAHIHFSLFGQAFVQRLVTQMYFPGDPLLDADPMYNCVPDERARRRLVSALDWETTIPEIALGYRF
;
A
#
# COMPACT_ATOMS: atom_id res chain seq x y z
N SER A 1 -5.52 -8.73 -4.48
CA SER A 1 -6.14 -10.07 -4.41
C SER A 1 -7.66 -10.00 -4.39
N ALA A 2 -8.35 -9.32 -3.47
CA ALA A 2 -9.82 -9.12 -3.60
C ALA A 2 -10.34 -7.80 -3.00
N GLY A 3 -9.45 -6.93 -2.52
CA GLY A 3 -9.88 -5.70 -1.84
C GLY A 3 -10.53 -5.93 -0.46
N ARG A 4 -10.35 -7.12 0.14
CA ARG A 4 -10.95 -7.51 1.42
C ARG A 4 -9.93 -7.48 2.55
N TYR A 5 -10.18 -6.68 3.59
CA TYR A 5 -9.40 -6.73 4.83
C TYR A 5 -9.89 -7.87 5.73
N PRO A 6 -8.99 -8.64 6.36
CA PRO A 6 -9.34 -9.59 7.41
C PRO A 6 -9.62 -8.84 8.72
N HIS A 7 -10.63 -7.96 8.70
CA HIS A 7 -11.00 -7.11 9.82
C HIS A 7 -12.51 -7.15 10.03
N ARG A 8 -12.94 -7.26 11.30
CA ARG A 8 -14.35 -7.46 11.68
C ARG A 8 -15.35 -6.42 11.15
N VAL A 9 -14.88 -5.21 10.85
CA VAL A 9 -15.73 -4.11 10.36
C VAL A 9 -15.80 -4.02 8.83
N ASP A 10 -14.96 -4.78 8.13
CA ASP A 10 -15.05 -4.87 6.68
C ASP A 10 -16.26 -5.77 6.34
N GLN A 11 -17.22 -5.20 5.60
CA GLN A 11 -18.45 -5.84 5.13
C GLN A 11 -18.55 -5.86 3.59
N HIS A 12 -17.47 -5.54 2.89
CA HIS A 12 -17.36 -5.71 1.44
C HIS A 12 -17.64 -7.16 1.00
N ASP A 13 -18.47 -7.38 -0.01
CA ASP A 13 -18.80 -8.71 -0.53
C ASP A 13 -17.69 -9.25 -1.45
N ALA A 14 -16.51 -9.42 -0.88
CA ALA A 14 -15.36 -10.05 -1.50
C ALA A 14 -14.82 -11.15 -0.57
N PRO A 15 -14.35 -12.28 -1.12
CA PRO A 15 -13.91 -13.41 -0.31
C PRO A 15 -12.69 -13.06 0.53
N THR A 16 -12.63 -13.60 1.73
CA THR A 16 -11.40 -13.64 2.54
C THR A 16 -10.51 -14.77 2.06
N ASP A 17 -9.20 -14.56 2.06
CA ASP A 17 -8.22 -15.62 1.85
C ASP A 17 -7.77 -16.18 3.21
N PRO A 18 -8.05 -17.47 3.51
CA PRO A 18 -7.67 -18.07 4.80
C PRO A 18 -6.15 -18.16 5.02
N ASN A 19 -5.35 -18.03 3.96
CA ASN A 19 -3.89 -18.09 4.03
C ASN A 19 -3.23 -16.69 4.11
N PHE A 20 -4.01 -15.62 4.14
CA PHE A 20 -3.48 -14.25 4.10
C PHE A 20 -3.97 -13.39 5.28
N THR A 21 -3.04 -12.94 6.12
CA THR A 21 -3.34 -12.10 7.29
C THR A 21 -3.27 -10.59 6.98
N GLY A 22 -2.58 -10.20 5.90
CA GLY A 22 -2.47 -8.80 5.47
C GLY A 22 -1.62 -7.89 6.35
N CYS A 23 -0.81 -8.44 7.27
CA CYS A 23 0.05 -7.65 8.16
C CYS A 23 1.49 -8.18 8.19
N GLY A 24 2.44 -7.27 8.39
CA GLY A 24 3.86 -7.59 8.48
C GLY A 24 4.63 -6.50 9.22
N ARG A 25 5.78 -6.87 9.79
CA ARG A 25 6.72 -5.93 10.41
C ARG A 25 8.15 -6.38 10.18
N ALA A 26 9.05 -5.41 10.01
CA ALA A 26 10.48 -5.65 9.88
C ALA A 26 11.24 -4.49 10.53
N LEU A 27 12.48 -4.75 10.93
CA LEU A 27 13.44 -3.70 11.25
C LEU A 27 14.26 -3.41 10.00
N THR A 28 14.62 -2.15 9.81
CA THR A 28 15.55 -1.78 8.74
C THR A 28 16.94 -2.34 9.03
N ASP A 29 17.67 -2.70 7.97
CA ASP A 29 19.06 -3.11 8.08
C ASP A 29 20.00 -1.92 8.41
N LYS A 30 21.31 -2.19 8.48
CA LYS A 30 22.33 -1.17 8.78
C LYS A 30 22.42 -0.07 7.71
N GLN A 31 21.87 -0.31 6.52
CA GLN A 31 21.81 0.65 5.42
C GLN A 31 20.42 1.33 5.33
N GLY A 32 19.52 1.09 6.30
CA GLY A 32 18.19 1.67 6.33
C GLY A 32 17.17 0.99 5.40
N ARG A 33 17.51 -0.16 4.81
CA ARG A 33 16.64 -0.87 3.86
C ARG A 33 15.68 -1.79 4.59
N TYR A 34 14.48 -1.97 4.03
CA TYR A 34 13.48 -2.95 4.47
C TYR A 34 12.99 -3.75 3.27
N ARG A 35 12.45 -4.95 3.50
CA ARG A 35 11.86 -5.79 2.45
C ARG A 35 10.66 -6.56 3.00
N PHE A 36 9.60 -6.58 2.21
CA PHE A 36 8.45 -7.45 2.42
C PHE A 36 8.18 -8.25 1.15
N VAL A 37 7.68 -9.48 1.32
CA VAL A 37 7.07 -10.26 0.25
C VAL A 37 5.60 -10.41 0.61
N THR A 38 4.71 -9.98 -0.27
CA THR A 38 3.27 -9.96 -0.03
C THR A 38 2.52 -10.10 -1.36
N VAL A 39 1.20 -10.25 -1.27
CA VAL A 39 0.31 -10.24 -2.43
C VAL A 39 -0.08 -8.79 -2.71
N ARG A 40 -0.05 -8.37 -4.00
CA ARG A 40 -0.56 -7.04 -4.39
C ARG A 40 -2.03 -6.91 -3.93
N PRO A 41 -2.37 -5.92 -3.10
CA PRO A 41 -3.74 -5.71 -2.65
C PRO A 41 -4.64 -5.38 -3.85
N GLY A 42 -5.92 -5.73 -3.73
CA GLY A 42 -6.92 -5.28 -4.71
C GLY A 42 -7.43 -3.91 -4.34
N GLU A 43 -7.92 -3.18 -5.32
CA GLU A 43 -8.78 -2.02 -5.16
C GLU A 43 -10.04 -2.42 -4.38
N TYR A 44 -10.63 -1.50 -3.61
CA TYR A 44 -11.85 -1.80 -2.85
C TYR A 44 -12.82 -0.62 -2.78
N PRO A 45 -14.13 -0.88 -2.73
CA PRO A 45 -15.12 0.17 -2.59
C PRO A 45 -15.18 0.69 -1.15
N TRP A 46 -15.52 1.96 -1.01
CA TRP A 46 -15.70 2.59 0.29
C TRP A 46 -16.79 3.65 0.20
N ARG A 47 -17.35 4.05 1.35
CA ARG A 47 -18.56 4.87 1.40
C ARG A 47 -18.30 6.37 1.47
N ASN A 48 -17.28 6.86 0.75
CA ASN A 48 -17.00 8.30 0.70
C ASN A 48 -18.00 9.05 -0.21
N HIS A 49 -18.26 8.51 -1.39
CA HIS A 49 -19.40 8.87 -2.25
C HIS A 49 -20.00 7.59 -2.86
N TYR A 50 -21.10 7.70 -3.61
CA TYR A 50 -21.92 6.54 -4.02
C TYR A 50 -21.20 5.45 -4.82
N ASN A 51 -20.06 5.76 -5.45
CA ASN A 51 -19.25 4.83 -6.27
C ASN A 51 -17.75 5.04 -6.00
N ALA A 52 -17.37 5.29 -4.75
CA ALA A 52 -15.98 5.55 -4.42
C ALA A 52 -15.19 4.25 -4.32
N TRP A 53 -13.98 4.26 -4.88
CA TRP A 53 -13.02 3.17 -4.80
C TRP A 53 -11.70 3.70 -4.28
N ARG A 54 -10.96 2.86 -3.55
CA ARG A 54 -9.56 3.12 -3.20
C ARG A 54 -8.66 2.42 -4.22
N PRO A 55 -7.59 3.07 -4.70
CA PRO A 55 -6.54 2.41 -5.49
C PRO A 55 -5.90 1.28 -4.69
N ALA A 56 -5.19 0.38 -5.35
CA ALA A 56 -4.38 -0.62 -4.66
C ALA A 56 -3.33 0.10 -3.79
N HIS A 57 -3.32 -0.19 -2.48
CA HIS A 57 -2.38 0.44 -1.56
C HIS A 57 -1.98 -0.45 -0.38
N ILE A 58 -0.79 -0.17 0.16
CA ILE A 58 -0.28 -0.78 1.41
C ILE A 58 -0.12 0.32 2.45
N HIS A 59 -0.67 0.11 3.65
CA HIS A 59 -0.44 1.01 4.77
C HIS A 59 0.93 0.77 5.39
N PHE A 60 1.65 1.86 5.66
CA PHE A 60 2.93 1.84 6.33
C PHE A 60 2.88 2.60 7.65
N SER A 61 3.63 2.09 8.61
CA SER A 61 3.81 2.68 9.93
C SER A 61 5.29 2.63 10.28
N LEU A 62 5.94 3.80 10.27
CA LEU A 62 7.37 3.94 10.52
C LEU A 62 7.64 4.57 11.88
N PHE A 63 8.63 4.03 12.58
CA PHE A 63 9.23 4.61 13.77
C PHE A 63 10.66 5.07 13.41
N GLY A 64 10.93 6.37 13.54
CA GLY A 64 12.28 6.90 13.40
C GLY A 64 13.10 6.73 14.69
N GLN A 65 14.20 7.46 14.78
CA GLN A 65 15.07 7.51 15.96
C GLN A 65 14.47 8.38 17.08
N ALA A 66 13.53 9.26 16.75
CA ALA A 66 12.85 10.12 17.70
C ALA A 66 11.33 10.12 17.49
N PHE A 67 10.57 10.44 18.54
CA PHE A 67 9.10 10.46 18.49
C PHE A 67 8.55 11.38 17.39
N VAL A 68 9.19 12.52 17.17
CA VAL A 68 8.82 13.50 16.13
C VAL A 68 8.95 12.97 14.69
N GLN A 69 9.58 11.81 14.50
CA GLN A 69 9.74 11.14 13.20
C GLN A 69 8.70 10.02 12.96
N ARG A 70 7.76 9.80 13.89
CA ARG A 70 6.69 8.82 13.73
C ARG A 70 5.82 9.19 12.53
N LEU A 71 5.68 8.26 11.57
CA LEU A 71 4.88 8.49 10.36
C LEU A 71 3.96 7.31 10.05
N VAL A 72 2.70 7.60 9.76
CA VAL A 72 1.78 6.66 9.10
C VAL A 72 1.52 7.20 7.70
N THR A 73 1.67 6.35 6.69
CA THR A 73 1.47 6.71 5.29
C THR A 73 0.89 5.54 4.50
N GLN A 74 0.64 5.74 3.21
CA GLN A 74 0.20 4.73 2.27
C GLN A 74 1.14 4.72 1.06
N MET A 75 1.48 3.52 0.60
CA MET A 75 2.16 3.29 -0.66
C MET A 75 1.13 2.88 -1.71
N TYR A 76 1.23 3.44 -2.91
CA TYR A 76 0.41 3.11 -4.08
C TYR A 76 1.25 2.42 -5.17
N PHE A 77 0.57 1.84 -6.16
CA PHE A 77 1.22 1.16 -7.29
C PHE A 77 1.24 2.05 -8.55
N PRO A 78 2.30 1.97 -9.37
CA PRO A 78 2.42 2.78 -10.57
C PRO A 78 1.34 2.41 -11.60
N GLY A 79 0.76 3.43 -12.23
CA GLY A 79 -0.23 3.27 -13.29
C GLY A 79 -1.65 2.89 -12.83
N ASP A 80 -1.93 2.92 -11.52
CA ASP A 80 -3.29 2.70 -11.01
C ASP A 80 -4.21 3.87 -11.45
N PRO A 81 -5.27 3.60 -12.24
CA PRO A 81 -6.14 4.65 -12.79
C PRO A 81 -7.02 5.33 -11.74
N LEU A 82 -7.15 4.76 -10.53
CA LEU A 82 -7.95 5.35 -9.46
C LEU A 82 -7.21 6.47 -8.71
N LEU A 83 -5.90 6.61 -8.89
CA LEU A 83 -5.09 7.62 -8.18
C LEU A 83 -5.65 9.03 -8.36
N ASP A 84 -5.94 9.43 -9.60
CA ASP A 84 -6.42 10.79 -9.90
C ASP A 84 -7.79 11.07 -9.30
N ALA A 85 -8.61 10.04 -9.06
CA ALA A 85 -9.92 10.14 -8.44
C ALA A 85 -9.92 9.91 -6.92
N ASP A 86 -8.84 9.37 -6.34
CA ASP A 86 -8.78 9.04 -4.91
C ASP A 86 -8.57 10.31 -4.07
N PRO A 87 -9.55 10.72 -3.24
CA PRO A 87 -9.37 11.89 -2.39
C PRO A 87 -8.31 11.66 -1.30
N MET A 88 -7.98 10.40 -0.96
CA MET A 88 -6.90 10.13 -0.02
C MET A 88 -5.51 10.35 -0.62
N TYR A 89 -5.30 9.97 -1.87
CA TYR A 89 -4.09 10.33 -2.60
C TYR A 89 -4.02 11.85 -2.82
N ASN A 90 -5.13 12.46 -3.25
CA ASN A 90 -5.21 13.88 -3.57
C ASN A 90 -5.21 14.82 -2.36
N CYS A 91 -5.37 14.31 -1.13
CA CYS A 91 -5.29 15.15 0.07
C CYS A 91 -3.87 15.71 0.33
N VAL A 92 -2.85 15.16 -0.34
CA VAL A 92 -1.50 15.73 -0.36
C VAL A 92 -1.45 16.82 -1.44
N PRO A 93 -1.35 18.12 -1.04
CA PRO A 93 -1.50 19.23 -1.99
C PRO A 93 -0.27 19.39 -2.89
N ASP A 94 0.92 19.10 -2.37
CA ASP A 94 2.16 19.11 -3.15
C ASP A 94 2.20 17.86 -4.04
N GLU A 95 2.10 18.06 -5.34
CA GLU A 95 2.16 17.00 -6.34
C GLU A 95 3.48 16.20 -6.28
N ARG A 96 4.62 16.84 -6.01
CA ARG A 96 5.90 16.15 -5.86
C ARG A 96 5.90 15.28 -4.61
N ALA A 97 5.29 15.74 -3.52
CA ALA A 97 5.13 14.93 -2.31
C ALA A 97 4.18 13.75 -2.58
N ARG A 98 3.08 13.99 -3.27
CA ARG A 98 2.09 12.98 -3.63
C ARG A 98 2.67 11.89 -4.54
N ARG A 99 3.46 12.26 -5.56
CA ARG A 99 4.17 11.29 -6.43
C ARG A 99 5.15 10.40 -5.68
N ARG A 100 5.71 10.84 -4.55
CA ARG A 100 6.57 10.01 -3.68
C ARG A 100 5.80 8.93 -2.92
N LEU A 101 4.47 8.93 -2.95
CA LEU A 101 3.65 7.86 -2.40
C LEU A 101 3.48 6.67 -3.38
N VAL A 102 3.84 6.85 -4.65
CA VAL A 102 3.72 5.83 -5.69
C VAL A 102 5.04 5.07 -5.79
N SER A 103 4.98 3.75 -5.57
CA SER A 103 6.14 2.87 -5.76
C SER A 103 6.55 2.78 -7.23
N ALA A 104 7.78 2.31 -7.48
CA ALA A 104 8.29 2.06 -8.83
C ALA A 104 8.58 0.57 -9.02
N LEU A 105 8.22 0.00 -10.18
CA LEU A 105 8.68 -1.33 -10.56
C LEU A 105 10.21 -1.35 -10.59
N ASP A 106 10.82 -2.36 -9.96
CA ASP A 106 12.26 -2.46 -9.81
C ASP A 106 12.73 -3.90 -10.09
N TRP A 107 13.30 -4.10 -11.27
CA TRP A 107 13.76 -5.40 -11.76
C TRP A 107 14.81 -6.04 -10.86
N GLU A 108 15.67 -5.25 -10.22
CA GLU A 108 16.72 -5.74 -9.30
C GLU A 108 16.14 -6.36 -8.03
N THR A 109 14.88 -6.05 -7.71
CA THR A 109 14.19 -6.61 -6.53
C THR A 109 13.22 -7.73 -6.86
N THR A 110 13.05 -8.04 -8.15
CA THR A 110 12.23 -9.17 -8.59
C THR A 110 12.86 -10.49 -8.16
N ILE A 111 12.03 -11.52 -8.04
CA ILE A 111 12.48 -12.89 -7.88
C ILE A 111 12.08 -13.61 -9.17
N PRO A 112 13.05 -14.08 -9.98
CA PRO A 112 12.77 -14.77 -11.22
C PRO A 112 11.73 -15.88 -11.04
N GLU A 113 10.73 -15.90 -11.92
CA GLU A 113 9.62 -16.90 -11.95
C GLU A 113 8.72 -16.94 -10.70
N ILE A 114 8.93 -16.03 -9.72
CA ILE A 114 8.25 -16.07 -8.42
C ILE A 114 7.49 -14.77 -8.13
N ALA A 115 8.15 -13.61 -8.23
CA ALA A 115 7.54 -12.34 -7.80
C ALA A 115 8.09 -11.12 -8.53
N LEU A 116 7.20 -10.16 -8.82
CA LEU A 116 7.59 -8.81 -9.20
C LEU A 116 8.13 -8.04 -7.99
N GLY A 117 8.96 -7.02 -8.27
CA GLY A 117 9.61 -6.17 -7.28
C GLY A 117 9.18 -4.72 -7.42
N TYR A 118 8.88 -4.07 -6.30
CA TYR A 118 8.54 -2.65 -6.24
C TYR A 118 9.41 -1.96 -5.19
N ARG A 119 9.95 -0.79 -5.56
CA ARG A 119 10.72 0.07 -4.67
C ARG A 119 9.87 1.23 -4.17
N PHE A 120 9.90 1.44 -2.87
CA PHE A 120 9.21 2.52 -2.17
C PHE A 120 10.12 3.15 -1.12
#